data_AF-A0A3D5GI07-F1
#
_entry.id   AF-A0A3D5GI07-F1
#
_cell.length_a   1.000
_cell.length_b   1.000
_cell.length_c   1.000
_cell.angle_alpha   90.00
_cell.angle_beta   90.00
_cell.angle_gamma   90.00
#
_symmetry.space_group_name_H-M   'P 1'
#
loop_
_entity.id
_entity.type
_entity.pdbx_description
1 polymer ?
#
loop_
_entity_poly.entity_id
_entity_poly.type
_entity_poly.pdbx_seq_one_letter_code
_entity_poly.pdbx_strand_id
1 'polypeptide(L)'
;VDDQARALAALLDASATLGRRYNLTGKGFQTDLGYVATTAAHLGVDPDVRSIPADVMDALWDGEVEISVDSGSRQNIDIRTSDEARRRQQSVRHRFKFASVVPRLAPNIHRWNRNVVFGIDALKRDTGWEPEHDLASMVAQTHAWHHETGGREFDWSYEDELLKMI
;
A
#
# COMPACT_ATOMS: atom_id res chain seq x y z
N VAL A 1 5.74 -13.35 0.85
CA VAL A 1 4.80 -13.85 1.90
C VAL A 1 5.55 -14.71 2.92
N ASP A 2 6.60 -15.41 2.50
CA ASP A 2 7.37 -16.34 3.33
C ASP A 2 8.02 -15.69 4.56
N ASP A 3 8.55 -14.48 4.42
CA ASP A 3 9.12 -13.72 5.54
C ASP A 3 8.09 -13.45 6.66
N GLN A 4 6.83 -13.20 6.30
CA GLN A 4 5.78 -12.99 7.28
C GLN A 4 5.42 -14.29 8.01
N ALA A 5 5.38 -15.41 7.29
CA ALA A 5 5.14 -16.72 7.88
C ALA A 5 6.28 -17.12 8.84
N ARG A 6 7.54 -16.86 8.46
CA ARG A 6 8.72 -17.06 9.32
C ARG A 6 8.68 -16.19 10.58
N ALA A 7 8.29 -14.92 10.44
CA ALA A 7 8.13 -14.03 11.58
C ALA A 7 7.08 -14.57 12.56
N LEU A 8 5.93 -15.03 12.02
CA LEU A 8 4.88 -15.63 12.84
C LEU A 8 5.35 -16.90 13.55
N ALA A 9 6.08 -17.78 12.85
CA ALA A 9 6.66 -18.98 13.46
C ALA A 9 7.65 -18.61 14.59
N ALA A 10 8.51 -17.62 14.37
CA ALA A 10 9.47 -17.14 15.36
C ALA A 10 8.81 -16.51 16.59
N LEU A 11 7.64 -15.87 16.42
CA LEU A 11 6.85 -15.37 17.54
C LEU A 11 6.32 -16.50 18.43
N LEU A 12 5.81 -17.58 17.82
CA LEU A 12 5.20 -18.70 18.55
C LEU A 12 6.21 -19.45 19.43
N ASP A 13 7.48 -19.45 19.06
CA ASP A 13 8.55 -20.17 19.78
C ASP A 13 9.21 -19.32 20.89
N ALA A 14 8.93 -18.02 20.95
CA ALA A 14 9.62 -17.09 21.84
C ALA A 14 8.71 -16.58 22.98
N SER A 15 8.99 -17.01 24.21
CA SER A 15 8.22 -16.59 25.41
C SER A 15 8.22 -15.08 25.66
N ALA A 16 9.29 -14.38 25.25
CA ALA A 16 9.44 -12.93 25.32
C ALA A 16 8.37 -12.16 24.51
N THR A 17 7.63 -12.84 23.65
CA THR A 17 6.62 -12.25 22.75
C THR A 17 5.22 -12.22 23.33
N LEU A 18 4.98 -12.94 24.44
CA LEU A 18 3.66 -13.04 25.06
C LEU A 18 3.12 -11.66 25.47
N GLY A 19 1.93 -11.32 25.01
CA GLY A 19 1.26 -10.05 25.32
C GLY A 19 1.82 -8.82 24.60
N ARG A 20 2.72 -9.01 23.63
CA ARG A 20 3.38 -7.91 22.92
C ARG A 20 2.81 -7.73 21.52
N ARG A 21 2.92 -6.49 21.03
CA ARG A 21 2.58 -6.10 19.66
C ARG A 21 3.86 -5.77 18.90
N TYR A 22 3.96 -6.28 17.68
CA TYR A 22 5.11 -6.10 16.83
C TYR A 22 4.67 -5.54 15.49
N ASN A 23 5.49 -4.64 14.94
CA ASN A 23 5.39 -4.30 13.53
C ASN A 23 6.09 -5.40 12.73
N LEU A 24 5.59 -5.68 11.53
CA LEU A 24 6.16 -6.64 10.61
C LEU A 24 6.28 -5.98 9.23
N THR A 25 7.50 -5.63 8.87
CA THR A 25 7.84 -4.97 7.60
C THR A 25 9.13 -5.57 7.03
N GLY A 26 9.53 -5.12 5.84
CA GLY A 26 10.80 -5.51 5.23
C GLY A 26 12.03 -4.94 5.95
N LYS A 27 13.21 -5.35 5.46
CA LYS A 27 14.54 -5.05 6.04
C LYS A 27 14.94 -3.58 6.03
N GLY A 28 14.39 -2.80 5.10
CA GLY A 28 14.73 -1.39 4.90
C GLY A 28 13.49 -0.51 4.83
N PHE A 29 13.71 0.80 4.93
CA PHE A 29 12.68 1.78 4.60
C PHE A 29 12.68 2.03 3.09
N GLN A 30 11.52 2.40 2.56
CA GLN A 30 11.35 2.75 1.16
C GLN A 30 10.54 4.04 1.07
N THR A 31 10.90 4.91 0.14
CA THR A 31 10.08 6.07 -0.25
C THR A 31 9.16 5.65 -1.40
N ASP A 32 8.08 6.40 -1.64
CA ASP A 32 7.19 6.13 -2.78
C ASP A 32 7.96 6.15 -4.11
N LEU A 33 8.87 7.11 -4.29
CA LEU A 33 9.75 7.19 -5.46
C LEU A 33 10.75 6.03 -5.54
N GLY A 34 11.31 5.61 -4.39
CA GLY A 34 12.21 4.46 -4.31
C GLY A 34 11.50 3.15 -4.69
N TYR A 35 10.22 3.03 -4.32
CA TYR A 35 9.38 1.89 -4.71
C TYR A 35 9.21 1.82 -6.23
N VAL A 36 8.82 2.93 -6.86
CA VAL A 36 8.65 3.02 -8.32
C VAL A 36 9.97 2.75 -9.04
N ALA A 37 11.06 3.41 -8.62
CA ALA A 37 12.37 3.25 -9.25
C ALA A 37 12.90 1.81 -9.15
N THR A 38 12.78 1.16 -7.98
CA THR A 38 13.20 -0.23 -7.79
C THR A 38 12.38 -1.18 -8.68
N THR A 39 11.08 -0.92 -8.79
CA THR A 39 10.19 -1.72 -9.64
C THR A 39 10.54 -1.57 -11.11
N ALA A 40 10.69 -0.34 -11.59
CA ALA A 40 11.02 -0.05 -12.98
C ALA A 40 12.40 -0.62 -13.38
N ALA A 41 13.39 -0.52 -12.50
CA ALA A 41 14.71 -1.11 -12.70
C ALA A 41 14.64 -2.64 -12.85
N HIS A 42 13.82 -3.32 -12.06
CA HIS A 42 13.62 -4.78 -12.20
C HIS A 42 12.95 -5.14 -13.54
N LEU A 43 11.94 -4.36 -13.94
CA LEU A 43 11.20 -4.57 -15.19
C LEU A 43 12.00 -4.16 -16.44
N GLY A 44 13.13 -3.44 -16.27
CA GLY A 44 13.94 -2.95 -17.38
C GLY A 44 13.26 -1.84 -18.17
N VAL A 45 12.41 -1.03 -17.53
CA VAL A 45 11.65 0.06 -18.16
C VAL A 45 12.07 1.41 -17.59
N ASP A 46 11.95 2.46 -18.41
CA ASP A 46 12.05 3.85 -17.96
C ASP A 46 10.63 4.34 -17.60
N PRO A 47 10.34 4.63 -16.32
CA PRO A 47 8.99 4.97 -15.89
C PRO A 47 8.65 6.43 -16.21
N ASP A 48 7.48 6.69 -16.81
CA ASP A 48 6.91 8.04 -16.89
C ASP A 48 6.33 8.44 -15.53
N VAL A 49 7.17 9.06 -14.68
CA VAL A 49 6.76 9.47 -13.33
C VAL A 49 6.11 10.84 -13.37
N ARG A 50 4.82 10.89 -13.01
CA ARG A 50 4.06 12.13 -12.83
C ARG A 50 3.80 12.41 -11.36
N SER A 51 3.91 13.67 -10.97
CA SER A 51 3.61 14.12 -9.60
C SER A 51 2.25 14.78 -9.54
N ILE A 52 1.45 14.43 -8.52
CA ILE A 52 0.16 15.07 -8.26
C ILE A 52 0.44 16.37 -7.47
N PRO A 53 -0.09 17.53 -7.91
CA PRO A 53 0.01 18.78 -7.15
C PRO A 53 -0.57 18.62 -5.73
N ALA A 54 0.03 19.29 -4.75
CA ALA A 54 -0.32 19.11 -3.34
C ALA A 54 -1.76 19.55 -3.01
N ASP A 55 -2.24 20.60 -3.68
CA ASP A 55 -3.61 21.11 -3.57
C ASP A 55 -4.63 20.14 -4.17
N VAL A 56 -4.33 19.55 -5.33
CA VAL A 56 -5.13 18.46 -5.92
C VAL A 56 -5.18 17.27 -4.98
N MET A 57 -4.03 16.89 -4.40
CA MET A 57 -3.94 15.78 -3.46
C MET A 57 -4.69 16.04 -2.15
N ASP A 58 -4.68 17.28 -1.65
CA ASP A 58 -5.48 17.68 -0.50
C ASP A 58 -6.98 17.57 -0.80
N ALA A 59 -7.44 18.11 -1.93
CA ALA A 59 -8.84 18.05 -2.34
C ALA A 59 -9.35 16.61 -2.54
N LEU A 60 -8.51 15.73 -3.13
CA LEU A 60 -8.80 14.30 -3.25
C LEU A 60 -8.88 13.62 -1.89
N TRP A 61 -7.93 13.89 -0.99
CA TRP A 61 -7.85 13.26 0.33
C TRP A 61 -9.00 13.63 1.27
N ASP A 62 -9.45 14.88 1.18
CA ASP A 62 -10.55 15.44 1.97
C ASP A 62 -11.92 15.14 1.34
N GLY A 63 -11.94 14.62 0.10
CA GLY A 63 -13.14 14.22 -0.62
C GLY A 63 -13.91 15.39 -1.23
N GLU A 64 -13.23 16.51 -1.48
CA GLU A 64 -13.77 17.67 -2.19
C GLU A 64 -13.84 17.42 -3.70
N VAL A 65 -12.92 16.58 -4.20
CA VAL A 65 -12.87 16.09 -5.58
C VAL A 65 -13.11 14.59 -5.58
N GLU A 66 -13.99 14.12 -6.47
CA GLU A 66 -14.25 12.70 -6.66
C GLU A 66 -13.95 12.29 -8.10
N ILE A 67 -13.12 11.25 -8.24
CA ILE A 67 -12.91 10.58 -9.52
C ILE A 67 -13.99 9.50 -9.66
N SER A 68 -15.04 9.84 -10.39
CA SER A 68 -16.11 8.89 -10.72
C SER A 68 -15.67 8.02 -11.89
N VAL A 69 -15.20 6.82 -11.57
CA VAL A 69 -14.97 5.75 -12.54
C VAL A 69 -16.07 4.72 -12.34
N ASP A 70 -16.69 4.26 -13.43
CA ASP A 70 -17.61 3.13 -13.38
C ASP A 70 -16.81 1.81 -13.24
N SER A 71 -15.98 1.76 -12.19
CA SER A 71 -15.22 0.56 -11.86
C SER A 71 -16.24 -0.47 -11.40
N GLY A 72 -16.44 -1.53 -12.17
CA GLY A 72 -17.34 -2.65 -11.86
C GLY A 72 -17.10 -3.35 -10.51
N SER A 73 -16.10 -2.90 -9.72
CA SER A 73 -15.91 -3.29 -8.33
C SER A 73 -17.01 -2.72 -7.43
N ARG A 74 -18.15 -3.43 -7.34
CA ARG A 74 -19.05 -3.31 -6.19
C ARG A 74 -18.34 -3.84 -4.95
N GLN A 75 -17.49 -3.03 -4.32
CA GLN A 75 -17.03 -3.32 -2.97
C GLN A 75 -18.26 -3.27 -2.05
N ASN A 76 -18.71 -4.43 -1.59
CA ASN A 76 -19.85 -4.60 -0.68
C ASN A 76 -19.48 -4.10 0.72
N ILE A 77 -19.22 -2.80 0.84
CA ILE A 77 -19.14 -2.11 2.13
C ILE A 77 -20.58 -1.76 2.48
N ASP A 78 -21.30 -2.72 3.05
CA ASP A 78 -22.65 -2.54 3.62
C ASP A 78 -22.53 -1.85 4.97
N ILE A 79 -23.00 -0.60 5.09
CA ILE A 79 -23.28 -0.01 6.38
C ILE A 79 -24.44 0.99 6.26
N ARG A 80 -25.52 0.71 7.00
CA ARG A 80 -26.67 1.61 7.22
C ARG A 80 -26.20 2.84 8.01
N THR A 81 -26.43 4.09 7.56
CA THR A 81 -26.74 5.33 8.35
C THR A 81 -26.45 6.66 7.61
N SER A 82 -27.06 7.75 8.14
CA SER A 82 -27.13 9.20 7.80
C SER A 82 -26.19 9.87 6.77
N ASP A 83 -26.59 11.04 6.26
CA ASP A 83 -25.82 11.86 5.28
C ASP A 83 -24.41 12.27 5.76
N GLU A 84 -24.20 12.46 7.07
CA GLU A 84 -22.86 12.72 7.63
C GLU A 84 -21.98 11.46 7.61
N ALA A 85 -22.57 10.29 7.89
CA ALA A 85 -21.90 9.01 7.74
C ALA A 85 -21.59 8.72 6.26
N ARG A 86 -22.47 9.13 5.33
CA ARG A 86 -22.24 9.01 3.87
C ARG A 86 -21.05 9.83 3.40
N ARG A 87 -20.92 11.09 3.83
CA ARG A 87 -19.74 11.93 3.52
C ARG A 87 -18.44 11.37 4.08
N ARG A 88 -18.45 10.90 5.34
CA ARG A 88 -17.29 10.18 5.93
C ARG A 88 -16.99 8.87 5.22
N GLN A 89 -18.00 8.17 4.71
CA GLN A 89 -17.84 6.91 3.97
C GLN A 89 -17.26 7.15 2.57
N GLN A 90 -17.66 8.22 1.89
CA GLN A 90 -17.10 8.61 0.59
C GLN A 90 -15.62 8.94 0.69
N SER A 91 -15.20 9.72 1.69
CA SER A 91 -13.77 10.01 1.90
C SER A 91 -12.97 8.75 2.26
N VAL A 92 -13.53 7.82 3.03
CA VAL A 92 -12.89 6.52 3.33
C VAL A 92 -12.77 5.65 2.08
N ARG A 93 -13.83 5.51 1.27
CA ARG A 93 -13.80 4.73 0.02
C ARG A 93 -12.81 5.31 -0.98
N HIS A 94 -12.76 6.64 -1.09
CA HIS A 94 -11.80 7.33 -1.93
C HIS A 94 -10.36 7.07 -1.47
N ARG A 95 -10.07 7.20 -0.16
CA ARG A 95 -8.75 6.87 0.41
C ARG A 95 -8.34 5.43 0.15
N PHE A 96 -9.27 4.48 0.18
CA PHE A 96 -8.99 3.08 -0.17
C PHE A 96 -8.67 2.88 -1.65
N LYS A 97 -9.38 3.54 -2.58
CA LYS A 97 -9.04 3.52 -4.02
C LYS A 97 -7.73 4.25 -4.32
N PHE A 98 -7.47 5.35 -3.63
CA PHE A 98 -6.20 6.06 -3.77
C PHE A 98 -5.02 5.20 -3.26
N ALA A 99 -5.24 4.42 -2.20
CA ALA A 99 -4.23 3.48 -1.69
C ALA A 99 -3.96 2.28 -2.60
N SER A 100 -4.79 2.02 -3.63
CA SER A 100 -4.43 1.10 -4.71
C SER A 100 -3.52 1.73 -5.77
N VAL A 101 -3.47 3.06 -5.88
CA VAL A 101 -2.55 3.77 -6.79
C VAL A 101 -1.18 3.97 -6.13
N VAL A 102 -1.15 4.36 -4.86
CA VAL A 102 0.09 4.43 -4.07
C VAL A 102 0.03 3.38 -2.97
N PRO A 103 0.90 2.35 -2.99
CA PRO A 103 0.89 1.28 -1.99
C PRO A 103 1.42 1.79 -0.65
N ARG A 104 0.58 2.56 0.06
CA ARG A 104 0.86 3.06 1.40
C ARG A 104 0.20 2.17 2.43
N LEU A 105 0.95 1.85 3.48
CA LEU A 105 0.41 1.16 4.63
C LEU A 105 -0.49 2.10 5.44
N ALA A 106 -1.67 1.62 5.82
CA ALA A 106 -2.61 2.33 6.68
C ALA A 106 -2.96 3.78 6.24
N PRO A 107 -3.41 3.98 4.99
CA PRO A 107 -3.76 5.30 4.44
C PRO A 107 -4.87 5.99 5.25
N ASN A 108 -5.73 5.23 5.93
CA ASN A 108 -6.82 5.79 6.72
C ASN A 108 -6.39 6.34 8.09
N ILE A 109 -5.15 6.07 8.53
CA ILE A 109 -4.65 6.45 9.86
C ILE A 109 -3.85 7.76 9.79
N HIS A 110 -3.15 8.01 8.69
CA HIS A 110 -2.24 9.15 8.54
C HIS A 110 -2.55 9.93 7.27
N ARG A 111 -2.53 11.27 7.34
CA ARG A 111 -2.69 12.13 6.17
C ARG A 111 -1.60 11.86 5.13
N TRP A 112 -1.93 11.99 3.84
CA TRP A 112 -1.04 11.68 2.72
C TRP A 112 0.32 12.39 2.77
N ASN A 113 0.40 13.59 3.35
CA ASN A 113 1.64 14.36 3.44
C ASN A 113 2.50 14.01 4.67
N ARG A 114 2.19 12.92 5.38
CA ARG A 114 2.98 12.44 6.52
C ARG A 114 3.80 11.21 6.15
N ASN A 115 5.07 11.24 6.54
CA ASN A 115 5.94 10.08 6.49
C ASN A 115 5.69 9.20 7.72
N VAL A 116 5.44 7.92 7.50
CA VAL A 116 5.19 6.93 8.55
C VAL A 116 6.13 5.77 8.31
N VAL A 117 6.97 5.47 9.31
CA VAL A 117 7.96 4.41 9.24
C VAL A 117 7.76 3.48 10.42
N PHE A 118 7.70 2.18 10.13
CA PHE A 118 7.56 1.15 11.15
C PHE A 118 8.88 0.39 11.28
N GLY A 119 9.44 0.37 12.48
CA GLY A 119 10.62 -0.42 12.80
C GLY A 119 10.25 -1.83 13.26
N ILE A 120 11.12 -2.79 12.94
CA ILE A 120 11.02 -4.20 13.36
C ILE A 120 11.97 -4.56 14.50
N ASP A 121 12.65 -3.59 15.12
CA ASP A 121 13.73 -3.84 16.09
C ASP A 121 13.28 -4.65 17.30
N ALA A 122 12.04 -4.43 17.77
CA ALA A 122 11.48 -5.22 18.86
C ALA A 122 11.32 -6.69 18.44
N LEU A 123 10.75 -6.94 17.26
CA LEU A 123 10.58 -8.30 16.74
C LEU A 123 11.95 -8.99 16.60
N LYS A 124 12.92 -8.31 15.97
CA LYS A 124 14.29 -8.81 15.80
C LYS A 124 14.94 -9.18 17.13
N ARG A 125 14.88 -8.27 18.11
CA ARG A 125 15.51 -8.48 19.42
C ARG A 125 14.87 -9.63 20.18
N ASP A 126 13.55 -9.75 20.12
CA ASP A 126 12.81 -10.67 20.99
C ASP A 126 12.67 -12.08 20.39
N THR A 127 12.89 -12.26 19.08
CA THR A 127 12.80 -13.57 18.40
C THR A 127 14.06 -13.98 17.63
N GLY A 128 15.00 -13.06 17.41
CA GLY A 128 16.15 -13.28 16.53
C GLY A 128 15.81 -13.34 15.03
N TRP A 129 14.53 -13.17 14.66
CA TRP A 129 14.10 -13.17 13.27
C TRP A 129 14.63 -11.95 12.52
N GLU A 130 15.08 -12.15 11.29
CA GLU A 130 15.35 -11.08 10.32
C GLU A 130 14.65 -11.38 8.99
N PRO A 131 14.18 -10.33 8.27
CA PRO A 131 13.66 -10.50 6.92
C PRO A 131 14.76 -10.98 5.97
N GLU A 132 14.46 -11.98 5.16
CA GLU A 132 15.33 -12.49 4.12
C GLU A 132 15.28 -11.59 2.87
N HIS A 133 14.09 -11.08 2.54
CA HIS A 133 13.86 -10.31 1.34
C HIS A 133 13.95 -8.80 1.57
N ASP A 134 14.53 -8.12 0.59
CA ASP A 134 14.41 -6.68 0.40
C ASP A 134 13.34 -6.35 -0.66
N LEU A 135 13.17 -5.05 -0.97
CA LEU A 135 12.19 -4.64 -1.96
C LEU A 135 12.49 -5.24 -3.35
N ALA A 136 13.74 -5.23 -3.80
CA ALA A 136 14.12 -5.68 -5.13
C ALA A 136 13.81 -7.18 -5.33
N SER A 137 14.18 -8.01 -4.36
CA SER A 137 13.87 -9.44 -4.38
C SER A 137 12.36 -9.73 -4.29
N MET A 138 11.60 -8.97 -3.49
CA MET A 138 10.14 -9.10 -3.44
C MET A 138 9.46 -8.69 -4.75
N VAL A 139 9.93 -7.64 -5.40
CA VAL A 139 9.46 -7.24 -6.73
C VAL A 139 9.74 -8.36 -7.73
N ALA A 140 10.95 -8.91 -7.72
CA ALA A 140 11.33 -10.00 -8.62
C ALA A 140 10.46 -11.25 -8.43
N GLN A 141 10.24 -11.66 -7.18
CA GLN A 141 9.36 -12.78 -6.86
C GLN A 141 7.92 -12.52 -7.32
N THR A 142 7.42 -11.31 -7.10
CA THR A 142 6.04 -10.94 -7.48
C THR A 142 5.86 -10.89 -9.00
N HIS A 143 6.84 -10.33 -9.71
CA HIS A 143 6.84 -10.25 -11.17
C HIS A 143 6.94 -11.64 -11.82
N ALA A 144 7.81 -12.51 -11.30
CA ALA A 144 7.91 -13.90 -11.75
C ALA A 144 6.57 -14.64 -11.58
N TRP A 145 5.96 -14.55 -10.39
CA TRP A 145 4.65 -15.14 -10.13
C TRP A 145 3.56 -14.59 -11.06
N HIS A 146 3.55 -13.27 -11.32
CA HIS A 146 2.60 -12.64 -12.23
C HIS A 146 2.72 -13.24 -13.64
N HIS A 147 3.95 -13.38 -14.15
CA HIS A 147 4.19 -13.95 -15.46
C HIS A 147 3.83 -15.45 -15.52
N GLU A 148 4.24 -16.23 -14.53
CA GLU A 148 3.97 -17.68 -14.45
C GLU A 148 2.48 -18.02 -14.36
N THR A 149 1.68 -17.14 -13.75
CA THR A 149 0.22 -17.33 -13.61
C THR A 149 -0.59 -16.79 -14.80
N GLY A 150 0.07 -16.36 -15.87
CA GLY A 150 -0.57 -15.86 -17.09
C GLY A 150 -0.95 -14.38 -17.05
N GLY A 151 -0.42 -13.63 -16.09
CA GLY A 151 -0.65 -12.20 -15.95
C GLY A 151 -2.07 -11.83 -15.51
N ARG A 152 -2.38 -10.54 -15.58
CA ARG A 152 -3.71 -9.98 -15.31
C ARG A 152 -3.93 -8.77 -16.21
N GLU A 153 -5.16 -8.59 -16.66
CA GLU A 153 -5.60 -7.33 -17.22
C GLU A 153 -5.88 -6.35 -16.09
N PHE A 154 -5.46 -5.10 -16.27
CA PHE A 154 -5.66 -4.01 -15.31
C PHE A 154 -6.54 -2.94 -15.95
N ASP A 155 -7.53 -2.48 -15.21
CA ASP A 155 -8.34 -1.32 -15.56
C ASP A 155 -7.67 -0.07 -15.00
N TRP A 156 -7.16 0.77 -15.90
CA TRP A 156 -6.46 2.02 -15.59
C TRP A 156 -7.36 3.26 -15.67
N SER A 157 -8.68 3.08 -15.79
CA SER A 157 -9.62 4.18 -15.99
C SER A 157 -9.61 5.20 -14.83
N TYR A 158 -9.24 4.77 -13.62
CA TYR A 158 -9.08 5.69 -12.48
C TYR A 158 -7.87 6.60 -12.64
N GLU A 159 -6.73 6.01 -13.00
CA GLU A 159 -5.48 6.71 -13.28
C GLU A 159 -5.63 7.65 -14.48
N ASP A 160 -6.36 7.24 -15.53
CA ASP A 160 -6.63 8.08 -16.70
C ASP A 160 -7.40 9.35 -16.34
N GLU A 161 -8.42 9.27 -15.47
CA GLU A 161 -9.13 10.46 -14.99
C GLU A 161 -8.26 11.31 -14.06
N LEU A 162 -7.42 10.69 -13.21
CA LEU A 162 -6.46 11.39 -12.36
C LEU A 162 -5.45 12.18 -13.20
N LEU A 163 -4.97 11.61 -14.31
CA LEU A 163 -4.03 12.24 -15.22
C LEU A 163 -4.59 13.50 -15.90
N LYS A 164 -5.91 13.65 -16.00
CA LYS A 164 -6.55 14.87 -16.53
C LYS A 164 -6.54 16.03 -15.54
N MET A 165 -6.25 15.74 -14.27
CA MET A 165 -6.26 16.72 -13.17
C MET A 165 -4.87 17.26 -12.84
N ILE A 166 -3.82 16.72 -13.46
CA ILE A 166 -2.41 17.11 -13.26
C ILE A 166 -1.86 17.87 -14.47
#